data_AF-A0A0P0VUM9-F1
#
_entry.id   AF-A0A0P0VUM9-F1
#
_cell.length_a   1.000
_cell.length_b   1.000
_cell.length_c   1.000
_cell.angle_alpha   90.00
_cell.angle_beta   90.00
_cell.angle_gamma   90.00
#
_symmetry.space_group_name_H-M   'P 1'
#
loop_
_entity.id
_entity.type
_entity.pdbx_description
1 polymer ?
#
loop_
_entity_poly.entity_id
_entity_poly.type
_entity_poly.pdbx_seq_one_letter_code
_entity_poly.pdbx_strand_id
1 'polypeptide(L)'
;TPKHPTTTAHTAQHAGVVTRGALLRSGAALFALGFVDAGYSGDWSRIGAISKDTEEALKLAAYAVVPLCLAVVFSPSSEDGSNNT
;
A
#
# COMPACT_ATOMS: atom_id res chain seq x y z
N THR A 1 -0.20 33.89 -41.92
CA THR A 1 -0.22 32.75 -40.99
C THR A 1 1.10 32.70 -40.23
N PRO A 2 1.08 32.68 -38.89
CA PRO A 2 2.04 31.89 -38.14
C PRO A 2 1.34 30.84 -37.26
N LYS A 3 2.07 29.76 -36.98
CA LYS A 3 1.57 28.50 -36.43
C LYS A 3 1.46 28.53 -34.91
N HIS A 4 0.34 28.02 -34.43
CA HIS A 4 0.20 27.08 -33.31
C HIS A 4 1.46 26.68 -32.51
N PRO A 5 1.32 26.73 -31.17
CA PRO A 5 1.78 25.68 -30.27
C PRO A 5 0.59 24.97 -29.57
N THR A 6 0.45 23.66 -29.80
CA THR A 6 -0.27 22.72 -28.92
C THR A 6 0.76 22.31 -27.90
N THR A 7 0.70 22.96 -26.74
CA THR A 7 1.31 22.37 -25.55
C THR A 7 0.20 21.56 -24.91
N THR A 8 0.23 20.25 -25.15
CA THR A 8 -0.50 19.24 -24.37
C THR A 8 -0.12 19.45 -22.92
N ALA A 9 -0.95 20.19 -22.18
CA ALA A 9 -0.85 20.25 -20.73
C ALA A 9 -1.05 18.82 -20.24
N HIS A 10 0.02 18.22 -19.73
CA HIS A 10 -0.04 16.99 -18.98
C HIS A 10 -1.05 17.19 -17.85
N THR A 11 -2.27 16.75 -18.07
CA THR A 11 -3.12 16.04 -17.12
C THR A 11 -2.66 16.23 -15.68
N ALA A 12 -2.94 17.41 -15.12
CA ALA A 12 -2.84 17.71 -13.70
C ALA A 12 -3.95 16.93 -12.99
N GLN A 13 -3.83 15.60 -12.96
CA GLN A 13 -4.83 14.73 -12.33
C GLN A 13 -4.36 14.38 -10.92
N HIS A 14 -5.29 14.59 -9.99
CA HIS A 14 -5.25 14.27 -8.57
C HIS A 14 -4.49 15.22 -7.64
N ALA A 15 -4.72 16.52 -7.78
CA ALA A 15 -4.67 17.42 -6.63
C ALA A 15 -5.94 17.21 -5.76
N GLY A 16 -5.86 16.37 -4.72
CA GLY A 16 -6.60 16.65 -3.48
C GLY A 16 -7.51 15.59 -2.85
N VAL A 17 -7.88 14.48 -3.49
CA VAL A 17 -8.73 13.47 -2.83
C VAL A 17 -8.14 12.07 -2.94
N VAL A 18 -7.55 11.60 -1.84
CA VAL A 18 -7.22 10.19 -1.65
C VAL A 18 -8.53 9.42 -1.55
N THR A 19 -8.78 8.51 -2.48
CA THR A 19 -9.98 7.68 -2.43
C THR A 19 -9.90 6.71 -1.25
N ARG A 20 -11.05 6.31 -0.67
CA ARG A 20 -11.08 5.30 0.40
C ARG A 20 -10.38 4.01 -0.02
N GLY A 21 -10.58 3.58 -1.28
CA GLY A 21 -9.90 2.42 -1.84
C GLY A 21 -8.38 2.59 -1.91
N ALA A 22 -7.89 3.76 -2.34
CA ALA A 22 -6.45 4.06 -2.33
C ALA A 22 -5.88 4.05 -0.91
N LEU A 23 -6.60 4.62 0.06
CA LEU A 23 -6.19 4.62 1.48
C LEU A 23 -6.14 3.20 2.07
N LEU A 24 -7.11 2.35 1.75
CA LEU A 24 -7.13 0.96 2.21
C LEU A 24 -5.98 0.15 1.58
N ARG A 25 -5.75 0.30 0.28
CA ARG A 25 -4.64 -0.39 -0.40
C ARG A 25 -3.28 0.09 0.12
N SER A 26 -3.07 1.39 0.30
CA SER A 26 -1.82 1.90 0.84
C SER A 26 -1.62 1.50 2.31
N GLY A 27 -2.68 1.54 3.11
CA GLY A 27 -2.67 1.04 4.49
C GLY A 27 -2.30 -0.44 4.57
N ALA A 28 -2.91 -1.29 3.73
CA ALA A 28 -2.58 -2.71 3.66
C ALA A 28 -1.13 -2.95 3.23
N ALA A 29 -0.63 -2.20 2.24
CA ALA A 29 0.75 -2.29 1.79
C ALA A 29 1.76 -1.89 2.89
N LEU A 30 1.51 -0.78 3.59
CA LEU A 30 2.36 -0.32 4.69
C LEU A 30 2.30 -1.27 5.89
N PHE A 31 1.14 -1.85 6.17
CA PHE A 31 0.98 -2.85 7.22
C PHE A 31 1.81 -4.11 6.93
N ALA A 32 1.73 -4.64 5.70
CA ALA A 32 2.56 -5.77 5.28
C ALA A 32 4.06 -5.44 5.33
N LEU A 33 4.44 -4.26 4.83
CA LEU A 33 5.83 -3.79 4.86
C LEU A 33 6.35 -3.70 6.29
N GLY A 34 5.53 -3.24 7.24
CA GLY A 34 5.89 -3.17 8.66
C GLY A 34 6.23 -4.53 9.27
N PHE A 35 5.50 -5.60 8.93
CA PHE A 35 5.84 -6.95 9.38
C PHE A 35 7.16 -7.45 8.78
N VAL A 36 7.38 -7.18 7.49
CA VAL A 36 8.63 -7.55 6.82
C VAL A 36 9.80 -6.79 7.41
N ASP A 37 9.67 -5.49 7.62
CA ASP A 37 10.69 -4.64 8.23
C ASP A 37 11.00 -5.09 9.68
N ALA A 38 9.95 -5.26 10.49
CA ALA A 38 10.08 -5.66 11.89
C ALA A 38 10.67 -7.06 12.07
N GLY A 39 10.31 -8.01 11.19
CA GLY A 39 10.75 -9.39 11.25
C GLY A 39 12.08 -9.67 10.56
N TYR A 40 12.35 -9.09 9.38
CA TYR A 40 13.48 -9.47 8.54
C TYR A 40 14.63 -8.46 8.48
N SER A 41 14.45 -7.22 8.96
CA SER A 41 15.55 -6.24 8.97
C SER A 41 16.61 -6.55 10.04
N GLY A 42 16.17 -7.12 11.17
CA GLY A 42 17.03 -7.42 12.33
C GLY A 42 17.49 -6.17 13.12
N ASP A 43 17.22 -4.96 12.61
CA ASP A 43 17.55 -3.71 13.30
C ASP A 43 16.84 -3.58 14.65
N TRP A 44 15.58 -3.98 14.71
CA TRP A 44 14.75 -3.88 15.91
C TRP A 44 15.25 -4.74 17.07
N SER A 45 15.74 -5.95 16.78
CA SER A 45 16.34 -6.80 17.80
C SER A 45 17.76 -6.37 18.16
N ARG A 46 18.51 -5.81 17.19
CA ARG A 46 19.86 -5.26 17.42
C ARG A 46 19.83 -4.05 18.37
N ILE A 47 18.86 -3.16 18.23
CA ILE A 47 18.70 -2.01 19.14
C ILE A 47 18.00 -2.40 20.46
N GLY A 48 17.53 -3.65 20.58
CA GLY A 48 16.83 -4.14 21.77
C GLY A 48 15.39 -3.66 21.91
N ALA A 49 14.77 -3.13 20.85
CA ALA A 49 13.37 -2.72 20.87
C ALA A 49 12.41 -3.93 20.89
N ILE A 50 12.83 -5.07 20.32
CA ILE A 50 12.12 -6.36 20.38
C ILE A 50 13.10 -7.48 20.75
N SER A 51 12.60 -8.58 21.31
CA SER A 51 13.40 -9.79 21.54
C SER A 51 13.60 -10.59 20.25
N LYS A 52 14.55 -11.54 20.25
CA LYS A 52 14.74 -12.47 19.13
C LYS A 52 13.55 -13.39 18.92
N ASP A 53 12.88 -13.81 20.00
CA ASP A 53 11.66 -14.63 19.89
C ASP A 53 10.53 -13.84 19.20
N THR A 54 10.39 -12.55 19.50
CA THR A 54 9.42 -11.68 18.82
C THR A 54 9.77 -11.46 17.35
N GLU A 55 11.06 -11.30 17.01
CA GLU A 55 11.52 -11.22 15.63
C GLU A 55 11.13 -12.48 14.84
N GLU A 56 11.38 -13.67 15.39
CA GLU A 56 10.97 -14.95 14.76
C GLU A 56 9.45 -15.08 14.64
N ALA A 57 8.69 -14.66 15.65
CA ALA A 57 7.23 -14.63 15.59
C ALA A 57 6.73 -13.67 14.48
N LEU A 58 7.38 -12.52 14.29
CA LEU A 58 7.06 -11.57 13.22
C LEU A 58 7.39 -12.13 11.83
N LYS A 59 8.52 -12.84 11.68
CA LYS A 59 8.86 -13.57 10.45
C LYS A 59 7.78 -14.60 10.11
N LEU A 60 7.33 -15.37 11.10
CA LEU A 60 6.27 -16.36 10.94
C LEU A 60 4.94 -15.69 10.58
N ALA A 61 4.56 -14.62 11.28
CA ALA A 61 3.34 -13.87 11.00
C ALA A 61 3.34 -13.25 9.59
N ALA A 62 4.49 -12.81 9.08
CA ALA A 62 4.62 -12.28 7.73
C ALA A 62 4.18 -13.28 6.64
N TYR A 63 4.36 -14.59 6.85
CA TYR A 63 3.87 -15.62 5.91
C TYR A 63 2.34 -15.61 5.76
N ALA A 64 1.60 -15.16 6.78
CA ALA A 64 0.14 -15.03 6.71
C ALA A 64 -0.28 -13.61 6.32
N VAL A 65 0.35 -12.59 6.93
CA VAL A 65 -0.02 -11.18 6.75
C VAL A 65 0.28 -10.69 5.34
N VAL A 66 1.45 -11.02 4.78
CA VAL A 66 1.84 -10.51 3.46
C VAL A 66 0.89 -11.00 2.36
N PRO A 67 0.58 -12.32 2.22
CA PRO A 67 -0.39 -12.78 1.23
C PRO A 67 -1.79 -12.17 1.42
N LEU A 68 -2.24 -12.03 2.67
CA LEU A 68 -3.54 -11.41 2.98
C LEU A 68 -3.59 -9.95 2.53
N CYS A 69 -2.57 -9.16 2.86
CA CYS A 69 -2.49 -7.76 2.45
C CYS A 69 -2.35 -7.61 0.94
N LEU A 70 -1.58 -8.47 0.27
CA LEU A 70 -1.49 -8.48 -1.18
C LEU A 70 -2.85 -8.77 -1.81
N ALA A 71 -3.64 -9.69 -1.25
CA ALA A 71 -5.00 -9.94 -1.72
C ALA A 71 -5.87 -8.68 -1.59
N VAL A 72 -5.78 -7.92 -0.49
CA VAL A 72 -6.50 -6.64 -0.34
C VAL A 72 -6.01 -5.57 -1.33
N VAL A 73 -4.70 -5.46 -1.55
CA VAL A 73 -4.11 -4.49 -2.48
C VAL A 73 -4.58 -4.76 -3.91
N PHE A 74 -4.56 -6.02 -4.34
CA PHE A 74 -4.95 -6.44 -5.68
C PHE A 74 -6.43 -6.74 -5.85
N SER A 75 -7.23 -6.63 -4.79
CA SER A 75 -8.67 -6.84 -4.89
C SER A 75 -9.27 -5.83 -5.86
N PRO A 76 -10.14 -6.28 -6.79
CA PRO A 76 -10.86 -5.36 -7.66
C PRO A 76 -11.67 -4.39 -6.79
N SER A 77 -11.67 -3.11 -7.15
CA SER A 77 -12.67 -2.20 -6.60
C SER A 77 -14.01 -2.69 -7.14
N SER A 78 -14.94 -3.09 -6.29
CA SER A 78 -16.32 -3.21 -6.73
C SER A 78 -16.72 -1.83 -7.23
N GLU A 79 -16.77 -1.67 -8.54
CA GLU A 79 -17.40 -0.52 -9.18
C GLU A 79 -18.77 -0.39 -8.53
N ASP A 80 -19.04 0.75 -7.89
CA ASP A 80 -20.37 1.08 -7.37
C ASP A 80 -21.33 1.05 -8.55
N GLY A 81 -21.94 -0.11 -8.78
CA GLY A 81 -23.14 -0.28 -9.57
C GLY A 81 -24.29 0.40 -8.84
N SER A 82 -24.20 1.71 -8.64
CA SER A 82 -25.35 2.58 -8.39
C SER A 82 -26.05 2.76 -9.74
N ASN A 83 -26.72 1.70 -10.18
CA ASN A 83 -27.74 1.77 -11.21
C ASN A 83 -28.93 2.56 -10.65
N ASN A 84 -28.93 3.88 -10.88
CA ASN A 84 -30.17 4.64 -10.84
C ASN A 84 -30.95 4.31 -12.12
N THR A 85 -31.86 3.34 -12.01
CA THR A 85 -33.01 3.21 -12.92
C THR A 85 -34.21 3.85 -12.24
#